data_AF-A0A2Y9Q4U3-F1
#
_entry.id   AF-A0A2Y9Q4U3-F1
#
_cell.length_a   1.000
_cell.length_b   1.000
_cell.length_c   1.000
_cell.angle_alpha   90.00
_cell.angle_beta   90.00
_cell.angle_gamma   90.00
#
_symmetry.space_group_name_H-M   'P 1'
#
loop_
_entity.id
_entity.type
_entity.pdbx_description
1 polymer ?
#
loop_
_entity_poly.entity_id
_entity_poly.type
_entity_poly.pdbx_seq_one_letter_code
_entity_poly.pdbx_strand_id
1 'polypeptide(L)'
;MVSGNISSLLSFVGLAEWHVPTAGMFLWVKIKGLHDVRKLIEEKAFKKEIFMLPGYHFYLDSSAPCPYFRASFSLASPEQMDMAFQGLAQLIKESL
;
A
#
# COMPACT_ATOMS: atom_id res chain seq x y z
N MET A 1 15.98 11.04 3.13
CA MET A 1 14.54 10.87 2.81
C MET A 1 13.80 9.86 3.70
N VAL A 2 14.48 8.96 4.43
CA VAL A 2 13.82 7.91 5.25
C VAL A 2 13.25 8.42 6.60
N SER A 3 13.68 9.60 7.09
CA SER A 3 13.25 10.13 8.39
C SER A 3 12.12 11.17 8.35
N GLY A 4 11.73 11.66 7.16
CA GLY A 4 10.85 12.83 7.04
C GLY A 4 9.35 12.56 6.92
N ASN A 5 8.92 11.32 6.62
CA ASN A 5 7.54 11.04 6.14
C ASN A 5 6.78 9.95 6.91
N ILE A 6 7.14 9.70 8.17
CA ILE A 6 6.45 8.70 9.02
C ILE A 6 4.98 9.12 9.30
N SER A 7 4.66 10.41 9.27
CA SER A 7 3.30 10.94 9.47
C SER A 7 2.28 10.36 8.50
N SER A 8 2.65 10.20 7.23
CA SER A 8 1.79 9.70 6.16
C SER A 8 1.26 8.29 6.42
N LEU A 9 2.08 7.47 7.09
CA LEU A 9 1.78 6.07 7.42
C LEU A 9 0.98 5.91 8.72
N LEU A 10 0.75 6.99 9.48
CA LEU A 10 -0.13 6.95 10.67
C LEU A 10 -1.54 6.48 10.31
N SER A 11 -2.00 6.81 9.10
CA SER A 11 -3.30 6.38 8.57
C SER A 11 -3.44 4.85 8.48
N PHE A 12 -2.32 4.11 8.42
CA PHE A 12 -2.29 2.66 8.34
C PHE A 12 -2.08 1.96 9.69
N VAL A 13 -1.87 2.70 10.78
CA VAL A 13 -1.72 2.10 12.11
C VAL A 13 -2.99 1.31 12.45
N GLY A 14 -2.82 0.01 12.74
CA GLY A 14 -3.91 -0.92 13.01
C GLY A 14 -4.55 -1.54 11.76
N LEU A 15 -4.33 -0.98 10.55
CA LEU A 15 -4.86 -1.50 9.29
C LEU A 15 -3.84 -2.33 8.49
N ALA A 16 -2.54 -2.03 8.66
CA ALA A 16 -1.47 -2.67 7.89
C ALA A 16 -0.19 -2.86 8.71
N GLU A 17 0.74 -3.65 8.18
CA GLU A 17 2.08 -3.88 8.70
C GLU A 17 3.11 -3.62 7.60
N TRP A 18 4.22 -2.98 7.96
CA TRP A 18 5.33 -2.74 7.06
C TRP A 18 6.63 -2.64 7.87
N HIS A 19 7.75 -2.81 7.17
CA HIS A 19 9.08 -2.54 7.73
C HIS A 19 9.63 -1.27 7.09
N VAL A 20 10.28 -0.41 7.89
CA VAL A 20 10.92 0.81 7.39
C VAL A 20 12.15 0.40 6.57
N PRO A 21 12.19 0.73 5.26
CA PRO A 21 13.31 0.34 4.42
C PRO A 21 14.56 1.16 4.77
N THR A 22 15.70 0.49 4.93
CA THR A 22 17.00 1.15 5.16
C THR A 22 17.68 1.56 3.86
N ALA A 23 17.27 0.96 2.73
CA ALA A 23 17.78 1.24 1.40
C ALA A 23 16.69 0.97 0.34
N GLY A 24 16.94 1.41 -0.90
CA GLY A 24 16.04 1.23 -2.03
C GLY A 24 14.97 2.32 -2.14
N MET A 25 13.91 2.03 -2.90
CA MET A 25 12.87 3.00 -3.27
C MET A 25 11.43 2.48 -3.13
N PHE A 26 11.25 1.34 -2.46
CA PHE A 26 9.96 0.68 -2.32
C PHE A 26 9.61 0.41 -0.86
N LEU A 27 8.34 0.57 -0.53
CA LEU A 27 7.74 0.12 0.71
C LEU A 27 6.88 -1.12 0.42
N TRP A 28 7.10 -2.18 1.17
CA TRP A 28 6.30 -3.40 1.11
C TRP A 28 5.33 -3.44 2.28
N VAL A 29 4.04 -3.53 1.98
CA VAL A 29 2.97 -3.34 2.96
C VAL A 29 2.03 -4.53 2.95
N LYS A 30 1.72 -5.07 4.13
CA LYS A 30 0.74 -6.13 4.36
C LYS A 30 -0.54 -5.53 4.93
N ILE A 31 -1.70 -5.80 4.33
CA ILE A 31 -2.99 -5.36 4.88
C ILE A 31 -3.50 -6.39 5.90
N LYS A 32 -3.93 -5.93 7.08
CA LYS A 32 -4.53 -6.78 8.12
C LYS A 32 -5.97 -7.08 7.78
N GLY A 33 -6.43 -8.30 8.07
CA GLY A 33 -7.83 -8.70 7.89
C GLY A 33 -8.28 -8.90 6.44
N LEU A 34 -7.41 -8.61 5.46
CA LEU A 34 -7.68 -8.85 4.04
C LEU A 34 -6.85 -10.03 3.56
N HIS A 35 -7.48 -10.99 2.87
CA HIS A 35 -6.77 -12.15 2.31
C HIS A 35 -6.08 -11.84 0.98
N ASP A 36 -6.64 -10.90 0.20
CA ASP A 36 -6.18 -10.61 -1.16
C ASP A 36 -6.43 -9.14 -1.52
N VAL A 37 -5.38 -8.45 -1.99
CA VAL A 37 -5.43 -7.02 -2.35
C VAL A 37 -5.92 -6.74 -3.77
N ARG A 38 -6.05 -7.75 -4.64
CA ARG A 38 -6.38 -7.59 -6.08
C ARG A 38 -7.55 -6.65 -6.29
N LYS A 39 -8.72 -7.00 -5.74
CA LYS A 39 -9.95 -6.21 -5.85
C LYS A 39 -9.82 -4.81 -5.25
N LEU A 40 -9.09 -4.69 -4.14
CA LEU A 40 -8.89 -3.40 -3.48
C LEU A 40 -8.06 -2.46 -4.37
N ILE A 41 -6.97 -2.94 -4.96
CA ILE A 41 -6.03 -2.11 -5.72
C ILE A 41 -6.50 -1.90 -7.16
N GLU A 42 -6.80 -2.98 -7.87
CA GLU A 42 -7.05 -2.93 -9.32
C GLU A 42 -8.43 -2.37 -9.66
N GLU A 43 -9.40 -2.48 -8.74
CA GLU A 43 -10.75 -1.94 -8.96
C GLU A 43 -11.01 -0.68 -8.13
N LYS A 44 -10.86 -0.76 -6.79
CA LYS A 44 -11.29 0.34 -5.91
C LYS A 44 -10.28 1.50 -5.89
N ALA A 45 -9.00 1.21 -5.71
CA ALA A 45 -7.95 2.23 -5.65
C ALA A 45 -7.73 2.87 -7.02
N PHE A 46 -7.76 2.07 -8.09
CA PHE A 46 -7.67 2.57 -9.47
C PHE A 46 -8.74 3.62 -9.79
N LYS A 47 -10.00 3.41 -9.36
CA LYS A 47 -11.09 4.39 -9.52
C LYS A 47 -10.88 5.70 -8.75
N LYS A 48 -10.03 5.69 -7.72
CA LYS A 48 -9.63 6.88 -6.95
C LYS A 48 -8.27 7.44 -7.41
N GLU A 49 -7.79 7.01 -8.58
CA GLU A 49 -6.50 7.43 -9.15
C GLU A 49 -5.29 7.10 -8.25
N ILE A 50 -5.44 6.11 -7.36
CA ILE A 50 -4.37 5.61 -6.50
C ILE A 50 -3.83 4.32 -7.14
N PHE A 51 -2.58 4.39 -7.61
CA PHE A 51 -1.92 3.25 -8.23
C PHE A 51 -0.86 2.65 -7.31
N MET A 52 -1.03 1.37 -6.98
CA MET A 52 -0.10 0.55 -6.21
C MET A 52 0.12 -0.76 -6.95
N LEU A 53 1.23 -1.46 -6.68
CA LEU A 53 1.48 -2.75 -7.31
C LEU A 53 1.05 -3.89 -6.37
N PRO A 54 0.06 -4.72 -6.77
CA PRO A 54 -0.30 -5.91 -6.01
C PRO A 54 0.88 -6.85 -5.81
N GLY A 55 0.95 -7.47 -4.64
CA GLY A 55 2.09 -8.28 -4.24
C GLY A 55 2.19 -9.61 -4.97
N TYR A 56 1.08 -10.17 -5.48
CA TYR A 56 1.06 -11.47 -6.14
C TYR A 56 1.95 -11.53 -7.39
N HIS A 57 2.24 -10.39 -8.03
CA HIS A 57 3.17 -10.30 -9.16
C HIS A 57 4.62 -10.69 -8.80
N PHE A 58 4.96 -10.72 -7.51
CA PHE A 58 6.30 -11.03 -7.02
C PHE A 58 6.44 -12.48 -6.53
N TYR A 59 5.42 -13.33 -6.71
CA TYR A 59 5.42 -14.74 -6.34
C TYR A 59 5.33 -15.63 -7.58
N LEU A 60 5.85 -16.86 -7.48
CA LEU A 60 5.79 -17.84 -8.56
C LEU A 60 4.34 -18.24 -8.90
N ASP A 61 3.54 -18.49 -7.88
CA ASP A 61 2.10 -18.70 -8.03
C ASP A 61 1.37 -17.36 -7.87
N SER A 62 1.09 -16.72 -9.00
CA SER A 62 0.35 -15.46 -9.07
C SER A 62 -1.16 -15.63 -8.89
N SER A 63 -1.67 -16.87 -8.86
CA SER A 63 -3.10 -17.15 -8.64
C SER A 63 -3.47 -17.12 -7.16
N ALA A 64 -2.51 -17.46 -6.29
CA ALA A 64 -2.68 -17.49 -4.84
C ALA A 64 -3.06 -16.10 -4.27
N PRO A 65 -3.95 -16.05 -3.26
CA PRO A 65 -4.33 -14.81 -2.61
C PRO A 65 -3.13 -14.17 -1.92
N CYS A 66 -2.95 -12.86 -2.10
CA CYS A 66 -1.82 -12.14 -1.55
C CYS A 66 -2.28 -10.85 -0.84
N PRO A 67 -2.05 -10.71 0.48
CA PRO A 67 -2.46 -9.54 1.24
C PRO A 67 -1.45 -8.38 1.17
N TYR A 68 -0.46 -8.47 0.28
CA TYR A 68 0.63 -7.50 0.19
C TYR A 68 0.51 -6.61 -1.04
N PHE A 69 1.07 -5.40 -0.94
CA PHE A 69 1.31 -4.53 -2.08
C PHE A 69 2.64 -3.77 -1.95
N ARG A 70 3.12 -3.25 -3.08
CA ARG A 70 4.32 -2.42 -3.17
C ARG A 70 3.95 -0.98 -3.49
N ALA A 71 4.41 -0.06 -2.66
CA ALA A 71 4.38 1.37 -2.92
C ALA A 71 5.77 1.87 -3.34
N SER A 72 5.84 2.74 -4.36
CA SER A 72 7.07 3.42 -4.74
C SER A 72 7.09 4.82 -4.14
N PHE A 73 8.23 5.22 -3.56
CA PHE A 73 8.44 6.58 -3.07
C PHE A 73 9.54 7.32 -3.86
N SER A 74 9.93 6.81 -5.03
CA SER A 74 11.02 7.38 -5.83
C SER A 74 10.69 8.72 -6.48
N LEU A 75 9.42 8.98 -6.78
CA LEU A 75 8.96 10.15 -7.56
C LEU A 75 7.82 10.94 -6.90
N ALA A 76 7.06 10.30 -6.01
CA ALA A 76 5.91 10.94 -5.38
C ALA A 76 6.35 12.04 -4.41
N SER A 77 5.65 13.17 -4.40
CA SER A 77 5.83 14.20 -3.37
C SER A 77 5.27 13.72 -2.02
N PRO A 78 5.71 14.31 -0.89
CA PRO A 78 5.11 14.07 0.42
C PRO A 78 3.58 14.19 0.43
N GLU A 79 3.04 15.22 -0.21
CA GLU A 79 1.60 15.50 -0.27
C GLU A 79 0.86 14.44 -1.09
N GLN A 80 1.45 13.98 -2.20
CA GLN A 80 0.89 12.87 -2.99
C GLN A 80 0.87 11.57 -2.20
N MET A 81 1.93 11.30 -1.41
CA MET A 81 1.97 10.13 -0.54
C MET A 81 0.90 10.20 0.56
N ASP A 82 0.74 11.36 1.20
CA ASP A 82 -0.30 11.57 2.21
C ASP A 82 -1.71 11.32 1.64
N MET A 83 -2.03 11.92 0.49
CA MET A 83 -3.32 11.71 -0.17
C MET A 83 -3.55 10.25 -0.55
N ALA A 84 -2.54 9.58 -1.11
CA ALA A 84 -2.63 8.19 -1.52
C ALA A 84 -2.84 7.25 -0.31
N PHE A 85 -2.09 7.42 0.77
CA PHE A 85 -2.23 6.58 1.96
C PHE A 85 -3.53 6.85 2.71
N GLN A 86 -3.99 8.10 2.83
CA GLN A 86 -5.31 8.40 3.40
C GLN A 86 -6.43 7.77 2.59
N GLY A 87 -6.40 7.92 1.26
CA GLY A 87 -7.39 7.33 0.36
C GLY A 87 -7.40 5.80 0.44
N LEU A 88 -6.23 5.17 0.48
CA LEU A 88 -6.11 3.71 0.61
C LEU A 88 -6.58 3.22 1.99
N ALA A 89 -6.28 3.95 3.07
CA ALA A 89 -6.72 3.60 4.42
C ALA A 89 -8.25 3.57 4.51
N GLN A 90 -8.91 4.55 3.88
CA GLN A 90 -10.37 4.59 3.81
C GLN A 90 -10.94 3.39 3.03
N LEU A 91 -10.34 3.08 1.87
CA LEU A 91 -10.76 1.92 1.07
C LEU A 91 -10.57 0.59 1.80
N ILE A 92 -9.50 0.46 2.59
CA ILE A 92 -9.26 -0.74 3.42
C ILE A 92 -10.38 -0.88 4.45
N LYS A 93 -10.71 0.19 5.19
CA LYS A 93 -11.81 0.17 6.18
C LYS A 93 -13.16 -0.20 5.58
N GLU A 94 -13.44 0.22 4.35
CA GLU A 94 -14.67 -0.13 3.62
C GLU A 94 -14.67 -1.56 3.04
N SER A 95 -13.53 -2.25 3.10
CA SER A 95 -13.36 -3.60 2.52
C SER A 95 -13.14 -4.69 3.57
N LEU A 96 -13.09 -4.30 4.86
CA LEU A 96 -13.07 -5.18 6.03
C LEU A 96 -14.49 -5.34 6.56
#